data_AF-A0A5J6FEE4-F1
#
_entry.id   AF-A0A5J6FEE4-F1
#
_cell.length_a   1.000
_cell.length_b   1.000
_cell.length_c   1.000
_cell.angle_alpha   90.00
_cell.angle_beta   90.00
_cell.angle_gamma   90.00
#
_symmetry.space_group_name_H-M   'P 1'
#
loop_
_entity.id
_entity.type
_entity.pdbx_description
1 polymer ?
#
loop_
_entity_poly.entity_id
_entity_poly.type
_entity_poly.pdbx_seq_one_letter_code
_entity_poly.pdbx_strand_id
1 'polypeptide(L)'
;MSNRDHAATFIILGVLVVVFGITFTVFVIPSGREAQADEDAATGTADTLLHALGRGDGAEACGLLAKPAATALATQRGKDDCPSAVRDLADSLTAAEREAVAAMKLTDDDTRAEKRGTRHTVRLDAEPFGYTGLLVDRQNGTWRVIRME
;
A
#
# COMPACT_ATOMS: atom_id res chain seq x y z
N MET A 1 -20.90 11.20 71.15
CA MET A 1 -21.71 11.66 69.99
C MET A 1 -21.00 12.88 69.42
N SER A 2 -20.64 13.03 68.15
CA SER A 2 -20.55 12.13 67.00
C SER A 2 -19.61 12.86 66.02
N ASN A 3 -18.35 12.42 65.89
CA ASN A 3 -17.40 12.90 64.88
C ASN A 3 -17.50 11.93 63.71
N ARG A 4 -18.43 12.15 62.76
CA ARG A 4 -18.64 11.17 61.67
C ARG A 4 -19.29 11.67 60.38
N ASP A 5 -19.13 12.93 59.97
CA ASP A 5 -19.87 13.44 58.79
C ASP A 5 -19.05 14.12 57.67
N HIS A 6 -17.79 13.73 57.46
CA HIS A 6 -17.00 14.23 56.32
C HIS A 6 -16.42 13.17 55.37
N ALA A 7 -16.70 11.89 55.60
CA ALA A 7 -16.15 10.81 54.74
C ALA A 7 -17.04 10.45 53.53
N ALA A 8 -18.29 10.92 53.47
CA ALA A 8 -19.28 10.40 52.51
C ALA A 8 -19.39 11.19 51.19
N THR A 9 -18.84 12.39 51.09
CA THR A 9 -19.11 13.28 49.93
C THR A 9 -18.13 13.09 48.76
N PHE A 10 -16.97 12.45 48.97
CA PHE A 10 -15.93 12.34 47.93
C PHE A 10 -16.03 11.11 47.01
N ILE A 11 -16.90 10.13 47.31
CA ILE A 11 -16.93 8.87 46.56
C ILE A 11 -17.84 8.94 45.31
N ILE A 12 -18.85 9.82 45.30
CA ILE A 12 -19.83 9.85 44.19
C ILE A 12 -19.28 10.56 42.94
N LEU A 13 -18.34 11.49 43.08
CA LEU A 13 -17.75 12.22 41.93
C LEU A 13 -16.65 11.42 41.19
N GLY A 14 -16.02 10.43 41.85
CA GLY A 14 -14.98 9.61 41.23
C GLY A 14 -15.52 8.56 40.24
N VAL A 15 -16.74 8.08 40.44
CA VAL A 15 -17.32 6.98 39.63
C VAL A 15 -17.88 7.48 38.29
N LEU A 16 -18.37 8.72 38.21
CA LEU A 16 -18.96 9.26 36.98
C LEU A 16 -17.91 9.62 35.90
N VAL A 17 -16.68 9.97 36.29
CA VAL A 17 -15.60 10.28 35.34
C VAL A 17 -15.05 9.01 34.68
N VAL A 18 -15.08 7.88 35.38
CA VAL A 18 -14.58 6.60 34.84
C VAL A 18 -15.54 6.01 33.80
N VAL A 19 -16.86 6.14 33.98
CA VAL A 19 -17.84 5.62 33.00
C VAL A 19 -17.88 6.46 31.71
N PHE A 20 -17.69 7.79 31.79
CA PHE A 20 -17.60 8.65 30.61
C PHE A 20 -16.22 8.60 29.93
N GLY A 21 -15.14 8.33 30.68
CA GLY A 21 -13.80 8.17 30.13
C GLY A 21 -13.60 6.85 29.38
N ILE A 22 -14.28 5.77 29.80
CA ILE A 22 -14.15 4.45 29.15
C ILE A 22 -15.06 4.31 27.91
N THR A 23 -16.14 5.10 27.80
CA THR A 23 -16.99 5.08 26.60
C THR A 23 -16.42 5.93 25.46
N PHE A 24 -15.63 6.97 25.74
CA PHE A 24 -15.04 7.83 24.70
C PHE A 24 -13.76 7.27 24.05
N THR A 25 -13.07 6.33 24.69
CA THR A 25 -11.85 5.71 24.13
C THR A 25 -12.11 4.57 23.15
N VAL A 26 -13.35 4.07 23.05
CA VAL A 26 -13.70 2.95 22.16
C VAL A 26 -14.28 3.42 20.81
N PHE A 27 -14.68 4.69 20.68
CA PHE A 27 -15.40 5.17 19.50
C PHE A 27 -14.61 6.08 18.55
N VAL A 28 -13.34 6.35 18.85
CA VAL A 28 -12.49 7.21 18.01
C VAL A 28 -11.29 6.36 17.56
N ILE A 29 -11.15 6.18 16.23
CA ILE A 29 -10.03 5.56 15.48
C ILE A 29 -10.15 4.03 15.18
N PRO A 30 -11.00 3.64 14.21
CA PRO A 30 -10.69 2.50 13.33
C PRO A 30 -10.16 2.97 11.96
N SER A 31 -10.59 4.13 11.49
CA SER A 31 -10.36 4.59 10.10
C SER A 31 -8.89 4.81 9.74
N GLY A 32 -8.05 5.22 10.70
CA GLY A 32 -6.61 5.44 10.45
C GLY A 32 -5.83 4.14 10.27
N ARG A 33 -6.21 3.05 10.95
CA ARG A 33 -5.49 1.76 10.83
C ARG A 33 -5.84 1.02 9.55
N GLU A 34 -7.10 1.07 9.12
CA GLU A 34 -7.50 0.49 7.85
C GLU A 34 -6.89 1.25 6.67
N ALA A 35 -6.87 2.59 6.72
CA ALA A 35 -6.21 3.41 5.71
C ALA A 35 -4.70 3.11 5.62
N GLN A 36 -4.01 3.03 6.77
CA GLN A 36 -2.59 2.67 6.79
C GLN A 36 -2.35 1.25 6.25
N ALA A 37 -3.16 0.27 6.65
CA ALA A 37 -3.00 -1.11 6.17
C ALA A 37 -3.22 -1.23 4.65
N ASP A 38 -4.14 -0.44 4.09
CA ASP A 38 -4.37 -0.37 2.65
C ASP A 38 -3.20 0.31 1.92
N GLU A 39 -2.65 1.39 2.48
CA GLU A 39 -1.44 2.05 1.97
C GLU A 39 -0.22 1.12 2.01
N ASP A 40 0.07 0.49 3.15
CA ASP A 40 1.16 -0.48 3.32
C ASP A 40 1.06 -1.62 2.29
N ALA A 41 -0.17 -2.11 2.06
CA ALA A 41 -0.41 -3.20 1.10
C ALA A 41 -0.25 -2.74 -0.35
N ALA A 42 -0.65 -1.52 -0.68
CA ALA A 42 -0.43 -0.93 -2.00
C ALA A 42 1.07 -0.72 -2.27
N THR A 43 1.79 -0.12 -1.30
CA THR A 43 3.26 0.07 -1.34
C THR A 43 3.96 -1.28 -1.51
N GLY A 44 3.62 -2.28 -0.68
CA GLY A 44 4.22 -3.61 -0.76
C GLY A 44 3.96 -4.33 -2.09
N THR A 45 2.78 -4.12 -2.70
CA THR A 45 2.46 -4.67 -4.03
C THR A 45 3.33 -4.04 -5.12
N ALA A 46 3.50 -2.71 -5.06
CA ALA A 46 4.37 -1.99 -5.99
C ALA A 46 5.84 -2.39 -5.82
N ASP A 47 6.34 -2.50 -4.60
CA ASP A 47 7.70 -2.94 -4.27
C ASP A 47 7.97 -4.35 -4.83
N THR A 48 7.06 -5.30 -4.58
CA THR A 48 7.16 -6.66 -5.09
C THR A 48 7.17 -6.68 -6.63
N LEU A 49 6.36 -5.83 -7.28
CA LEU A 49 6.35 -5.71 -8.73
C LEU A 49 7.70 -5.20 -9.26
N LEU A 50 8.23 -4.12 -8.69
CA LEU A 50 9.53 -3.56 -9.11
C LEU A 50 10.67 -4.58 -8.95
N HIS A 51 10.69 -5.28 -7.82
CA HIS A 51 11.63 -6.38 -7.58
C HIS A 51 11.50 -7.49 -8.63
N ALA A 52 10.28 -7.89 -8.97
CA ALA A 52 10.04 -8.91 -9.99
C ALA A 52 10.45 -8.42 -11.39
N LEU A 53 10.16 -7.16 -11.75
CA LEU A 53 10.57 -6.54 -13.01
C LEU A 53 12.09 -6.45 -13.11
N GLY A 54 12.79 -6.00 -12.06
CA GLY A 54 14.26 -5.90 -12.04
C GLY A 54 14.94 -7.27 -12.19
N ARG A 55 14.34 -8.34 -11.64
CA ARG A 55 14.83 -9.73 -11.80
C ARG A 55 14.42 -10.37 -13.13
N GLY A 56 13.53 -9.76 -13.91
CA GLY A 56 12.93 -10.39 -15.09
C GLY A 56 12.00 -11.57 -14.75
N ASP A 57 11.47 -11.63 -13.53
CA ASP A 57 10.52 -12.67 -13.13
C ASP A 57 9.13 -12.38 -13.69
N GLY A 58 8.93 -12.79 -14.94
CA GLY A 58 7.69 -12.55 -15.66
C GLY A 58 6.46 -13.22 -15.04
N ALA A 59 6.61 -14.35 -14.34
CA ALA A 59 5.46 -15.01 -13.73
C ALA A 59 4.97 -14.25 -12.50
N GLU A 60 5.90 -13.85 -11.63
CA GLU A 60 5.60 -13.07 -10.42
C GLU A 60 5.08 -11.68 -10.78
N ALA A 61 5.78 -10.94 -11.64
CA ALA A 61 5.41 -9.59 -12.05
C ALA A 61 4.00 -9.56 -12.68
N CYS A 62 3.73 -10.46 -13.63
CA CYS A 62 2.40 -10.52 -14.28
C CYS A 62 1.30 -11.01 -13.32
N GLY A 63 1.65 -11.73 -12.25
CA GLY A 63 0.73 -12.11 -11.18
C GLY A 63 0.25 -10.92 -10.35
N LEU A 64 1.07 -9.87 -10.22
CA LEU A 64 0.79 -8.63 -9.50
C LEU A 64 0.06 -7.58 -10.36
N LEU A 65 0.15 -7.70 -11.68
CA LEU A 65 -0.60 -6.86 -12.61
C LEU A 65 -2.07 -7.30 -12.68
N ALA A 66 -2.98 -6.34 -12.86
CA ALA A 66 -4.31 -6.65 -13.35
C ALA A 66 -4.22 -7.03 -14.84
N LYS A 67 -5.17 -7.85 -15.31
CA LYS A 67 -5.18 -8.34 -16.71
C LYS A 67 -5.03 -7.21 -17.76
N PRO A 68 -5.74 -6.07 -17.64
CA PRO A 68 -5.56 -4.96 -18.59
C PRO A 68 -4.13 -4.37 -18.56
N ALA A 69 -3.53 -4.24 -17.38
CA ALA A 69 -2.16 -3.73 -17.24
C ALA A 69 -1.13 -4.71 -17.83
N ALA A 70 -1.30 -6.02 -17.59
CA ALA A 70 -0.46 -7.06 -18.18
C ALA A 70 -0.54 -7.07 -19.71
N THR A 71 -1.74 -6.92 -20.28
CA THR A 71 -1.93 -6.79 -21.73
C THR A 71 -1.31 -5.51 -22.27
N ALA A 72 -1.46 -4.38 -21.56
CA ALA A 72 -0.85 -3.12 -21.96
C ALA A 72 0.68 -3.20 -21.99
N LEU A 73 1.29 -3.82 -20.98
CA LEU A 73 2.74 -4.07 -20.93
C LEU A 73 3.20 -4.91 -22.13
N ALA A 74 2.52 -6.03 -22.40
CA ALA A 74 2.84 -6.89 -23.54
C ALA A 74 2.75 -6.15 -24.88
N THR A 75 1.69 -5.37 -25.06
CA THR A 75 1.46 -4.55 -26.25
C THR A 75 2.55 -3.48 -26.41
N GLN A 76 2.89 -2.77 -25.34
CA GLN A 76 3.91 -1.72 -25.35
C GLN A 76 5.30 -2.26 -25.71
N ARG A 77 5.61 -3.49 -25.26
CA ARG A 77 6.87 -4.17 -25.59
C ARG A 77 6.83 -4.95 -26.90
N GLY A 78 5.70 -4.97 -27.60
CA GLY A 78 5.52 -5.74 -28.83
C GLY A 78 5.74 -7.25 -28.62
N LYS A 79 5.30 -7.79 -27.48
CA LYS A 79 5.40 -9.23 -27.15
C LYS A 79 4.03 -9.87 -27.12
N ASP A 80 4.00 -11.18 -27.35
CA ASP A 80 2.77 -11.98 -27.40
C ASP A 80 2.11 -12.16 -26.02
N ASP A 81 2.92 -12.11 -24.95
CA ASP A 81 2.48 -12.34 -23.59
C ASP A 81 3.23 -11.46 -22.58
N CYS A 82 2.63 -11.31 -21.39
CA CYS A 82 3.17 -10.48 -20.32
C CYS A 82 4.52 -11.01 -19.78
N PRO A 83 4.68 -12.31 -19.46
CA PRO A 83 5.99 -12.82 -19.02
C PRO A 83 7.14 -12.54 -19.99
N SER A 84 6.91 -12.69 -21.29
CA SER A 84 7.87 -12.35 -22.35
C SER A 84 8.19 -10.86 -22.41
N ALA A 85 7.19 -10.00 -22.16
CA ALA A 85 7.37 -8.55 -22.06
C ALA A 85 8.21 -8.13 -20.85
N VAL A 86 8.01 -8.78 -19.70
CA VAL A 86 8.79 -8.52 -18.47
C VAL A 86 10.25 -8.92 -18.67
N ARG A 87 10.51 -10.09 -19.27
CA ARG A 87 11.89 -10.51 -19.56
C ARG A 87 12.59 -9.54 -20.51
N ASP A 88 11.93 -9.16 -21.60
CA ASP A 88 12.46 -8.18 -22.55
C ASP A 88 12.70 -6.80 -21.92
N LEU A 89 11.83 -6.39 -21.01
CA LEU A 89 12.01 -5.18 -20.22
C LEU A 89 13.27 -5.27 -19.35
N ALA A 90 13.44 -6.37 -18.60
CA ALA A 90 14.62 -6.61 -17.77
C ALA A 90 15.91 -6.72 -18.60
N ASP A 91 15.85 -7.35 -19.77
CA ASP A 91 17.00 -7.51 -20.69
C ASP A 91 17.42 -6.18 -21.33
N SER A 92 16.53 -5.19 -21.38
CA SER A 92 16.88 -3.83 -21.85
C SER A 92 17.66 -3.00 -20.83
N LEU A 93 17.73 -3.47 -19.57
CA LEU A 93 18.51 -2.85 -18.52
C LEU A 93 19.92 -3.45 -18.43
N THR A 94 20.88 -2.63 -18.02
CA THR A 94 22.19 -3.09 -17.56
C THR A 94 22.07 -3.84 -16.23
N ALA A 95 23.11 -4.61 -15.87
CA ALA A 95 23.14 -5.31 -14.58
C ALA A 95 23.00 -4.35 -13.39
N ALA A 96 23.67 -3.20 -13.44
CA ALA A 96 23.59 -2.17 -12.40
C ALA A 96 22.19 -1.56 -12.29
N GLU A 97 21.52 -1.29 -13.41
CA GLU A 97 20.13 -0.80 -13.40
C GLU A 97 19.16 -1.85 -12.87
N ARG A 98 19.33 -3.12 -13.24
CA ARG A 98 18.53 -4.22 -12.68
C ARG A 98 18.70 -4.33 -11.18
N GLU A 99 19.92 -4.23 -10.67
CA GLU A 99 20.20 -4.22 -9.23
C GLU A 99 19.61 -2.99 -8.54
N ALA A 100 19.70 -1.80 -9.15
CA ALA A 100 19.13 -0.59 -8.59
C ALA A 100 17.59 -0.66 -8.50
N VAL A 101 16.93 -1.16 -9.55
CA VAL A 101 15.48 -1.41 -9.53
C VAL A 101 15.13 -2.51 -8.53
N ALA A 102 15.92 -3.60 -8.51
CA ALA A 102 15.71 -4.72 -7.60
C ALA A 102 16.09 -4.42 -6.13
N ALA A 103 16.63 -3.25 -5.84
CA ALA A 103 16.92 -2.77 -4.50
C ALA A 103 16.07 -1.55 -4.11
N MET A 104 15.23 -1.06 -5.03
CA MET A 104 14.34 0.06 -4.78
C MET A 104 13.35 -0.32 -3.69
N LYS A 105 13.28 0.51 -2.65
CA LYS A 105 12.29 0.37 -1.59
C LYS A 105 11.36 1.56 -1.62
N LEU A 106 10.08 1.25 -1.76
CA LEU A 106 9.03 2.25 -1.65
C LEU A 106 8.61 2.38 -0.19
N THR A 107 8.24 3.58 0.18
CA THR A 107 7.77 3.96 1.51
C THR A 107 6.35 4.49 1.42
N ASP A 108 5.68 4.66 2.57
CA ASP A 108 4.31 5.18 2.59
C ASP A 108 4.24 6.62 2.06
N ASP A 109 5.33 7.39 2.12
CA ASP A 109 5.43 8.73 1.55
C ASP A 109 5.33 8.74 0.01
N ASP A 110 5.66 7.60 -0.63
CA ASP A 110 5.57 7.39 -2.08
C ASP A 110 4.15 7.05 -2.53
N THR A 111 3.30 6.64 -1.58
CA THR A 111 1.95 6.15 -1.82
C THR A 111 0.93 7.20 -1.45
N ARG A 112 -0.05 7.43 -2.33
CA ARG A 112 -1.16 8.35 -2.07
C ARG A 112 -2.48 7.69 -2.39
N ALA A 113 -3.33 7.55 -1.38
CA ALA A 113 -4.73 7.19 -1.59
C ALA A 113 -5.42 8.23 -2.48
N GLU A 114 -6.16 7.76 -3.50
CA GLU A 114 -7.04 8.62 -4.25
C GLU A 114 -8.24 9.05 -3.40
N LYS A 115 -8.76 10.26 -3.65
CA LYS A 115 -9.87 10.85 -2.87
C LYS A 115 -11.14 9.98 -2.80
N ARG A 116 -11.30 8.98 -3.68
CA ARG A 116 -12.45 8.08 -3.72
C ARG A 116 -12.03 6.68 -4.17
N GLY A 117 -12.30 5.68 -3.32
CA GLY A 117 -12.16 4.26 -3.65
C GLY A 117 -10.95 3.61 -2.97
N THR A 118 -10.58 2.44 -3.47
CA THR A 118 -9.47 1.59 -3.00
C THR A 118 -8.20 1.77 -3.82
N ARG A 119 -8.06 2.92 -4.51
CA ARG A 119 -6.95 3.19 -5.42
C ARG A 119 -5.88 4.00 -4.76
N HIS A 120 -4.65 3.61 -5.02
CA HIS A 120 -3.45 4.26 -4.53
C HIS A 120 -2.50 4.51 -5.69
N THR A 121 -2.03 5.74 -5.81
CA THR A 121 -0.93 6.08 -6.72
C THR A 121 0.37 5.96 -5.97
N VAL A 122 1.27 5.13 -6.47
CA VAL A 122 2.63 4.97 -5.96
C VAL A 122 3.57 5.68 -6.91
N ARG A 123 4.34 6.64 -6.41
CA ARG A 123 5.32 7.40 -7.21
C ARG A 123 6.65 6.67 -7.25
N LEU A 124 7.33 6.78 -8.38
CA LEU A 124 8.66 6.21 -8.57
C LEU A 124 9.65 7.36 -8.73
N ASP A 125 10.56 7.50 -7.76
CA ASP A 125 11.52 8.61 -7.74
C ASP A 125 12.58 8.52 -8.86
N ALA A 126 12.96 7.29 -9.22
CA ALA A 126 13.90 7.03 -10.30
C ALA A 126 13.14 6.28 -11.39
N GLU A 127 12.61 7.01 -12.40
CA GLU A 127 11.70 6.55 -13.46
C GLU A 127 12.12 5.21 -14.10
N PRO A 128 11.83 4.07 -13.47
CA PRO A 128 12.44 2.83 -13.87
C PRO A 128 11.64 2.35 -15.06
N PHE A 129 12.34 1.96 -16.13
CA PHE A 129 11.70 1.56 -17.39
C PHE A 129 10.90 2.67 -18.07
N GLY A 130 11.08 3.94 -17.66
CA GLY A 130 10.35 5.09 -18.17
C GLY A 130 8.96 5.28 -17.58
N TYR A 131 8.65 4.67 -16.43
CA TYR A 131 7.42 4.91 -15.67
C TYR A 131 7.68 5.85 -14.49
N THR A 132 6.77 6.79 -14.28
CA THR A 132 6.77 7.77 -13.18
C THR A 132 5.92 7.32 -11.98
N GLY A 133 5.02 6.37 -12.20
CA GLY A 133 4.12 5.91 -11.15
C GLY A 133 3.39 4.61 -11.48
N LEU A 134 2.83 4.01 -10.43
CA LEU A 134 2.00 2.82 -10.50
C LEU A 134 0.64 3.14 -9.86
N LEU A 135 -0.43 2.79 -10.56
CA LEU A 135 -1.77 2.85 -9.98
C LEU A 135 -2.14 1.46 -9.47
N VAL A 136 -2.28 1.34 -8.16
CA VAL A 136 -2.62 0.10 -7.46
C VAL A 136 -4.06 0.16 -7.00
N ASP A 137 -4.81 -0.94 -7.15
CA ASP A 137 -6.20 -1.03 -6.71
C ASP A 137 -6.48 -2.40 -6.10
N ARG A 138 -7.44 -2.45 -5.19
CA ARG A 138 -7.88 -3.70 -4.56
C ARG A 138 -8.95 -4.37 -5.42
N GLN A 139 -8.60 -5.45 -6.10
CA GLN A 139 -9.52 -6.25 -6.92
C GLN A 139 -9.75 -7.63 -6.28
N ASN A 140 -11.02 -7.94 -5.97
CA ASN A 140 -11.41 -9.21 -5.35
C ASN A 140 -10.59 -9.56 -4.09
N GLY A 141 -10.32 -8.55 -3.25
CA GLY A 141 -9.55 -8.71 -2.01
C GLY A 141 -8.03 -8.75 -2.20
N THR A 142 -7.52 -8.72 -3.43
CA THR A 142 -6.09 -8.70 -3.74
C THR A 142 -5.66 -7.36 -4.32
N TRP A 143 -4.55 -6.81 -3.84
CA TRP A 143 -3.95 -5.61 -4.40
C TRP A 143 -3.26 -5.92 -5.72
N ARG A 144 -3.54 -5.13 -6.75
CA ARG A 144 -2.97 -5.31 -8.08
C ARG A 144 -2.63 -3.97 -8.71
N VAL A 145 -1.56 -3.94 -9.48
CA VAL A 145 -1.24 -2.78 -10.31
C VAL A 145 -2.13 -2.79 -11.53
N ILE A 146 -3.00 -1.78 -11.65
CA ILE A 146 -4.00 -1.66 -12.72
C ILE A 146 -3.51 -0.79 -13.88
N ARG A 147 -2.46 0.01 -13.65
CA ARG A 147 -1.83 0.86 -14.66
C ARG A 147 -0.39 1.21 -14.24
N MET A 148 0.49 1.34 -15.21
CA MET A 148 1.81 1.97 -15.07
C MET A 148 1.76 3.29 -15.85
N GLU A 149 2.25 4.37 -15.25
CA GLU A 149 2.13 5.75 -15.76
C GLU A 149 3.47 6.33 -16.20
#